data_AF-A0A090TAH0-F1
#
_entry.id   AF-A0A090TAH0-F1
#
_cell.length_a   1.000
_cell.length_b   1.000
_cell.length_c   1.000
_cell.angle_alpha   90.00
_cell.angle_beta   90.00
_cell.angle_gamma   90.00
#
_symmetry.space_group_name_H-M   'P 1'
#
loop_
_entity.id
_entity.type
_entity.pdbx_description
1 polymer ?
#
loop_
_entity_poly.entity_id
_entity_poly.type
_entity_poly.pdbx_seq_one_letter_code
_entity_poly.pdbx_strand_id
1 'polypeptide(L)'
;MLARYPLTCSELPTKQVEKLQRVGIQTIQDLLGLPLPDIAKRFDIDLVNYTGRLTGQFKHPVDFYHPPEHFRQYLELLFDIENVDWLQKPLTRLFRQLEVFLKLRDKVAFELSLTLHQRDHGDKSVSFHSAQGDYLAEKWQALSASL
;
A
#
# COMPACT_ATOMS: atom_id res chain seq x y z
N MET A 1 8.46 8.09 -27.70
CA MET A 1 8.38 6.67 -28.10
C MET A 1 6.95 6.09 -28.11
N LEU A 2 5.94 6.75 -27.51
CA LEU A 2 4.54 6.29 -27.44
C LEU A 2 3.68 6.59 -28.70
N ALA A 3 4.17 7.44 -29.60
CA ALA A 3 3.38 8.06 -30.67
C ALA A 3 2.77 7.05 -31.68
N ARG A 4 3.46 5.95 -31.99
CA ARG A 4 3.02 5.01 -33.04
C ARG A 4 2.16 3.84 -32.54
N TYR A 5 1.81 3.81 -31.26
CA TYR A 5 1.00 2.71 -30.73
C TYR A 5 -0.48 2.88 -31.11
N PRO A 6 -1.18 1.79 -31.46
CA PRO A 6 -2.61 1.80 -31.69
C PRO A 6 -3.37 2.24 -30.42
N LEU A 7 -4.54 2.88 -30.60
CA LEU A 7 -5.42 3.23 -29.48
C LEU A 7 -5.89 2.03 -28.66
N THR A 8 -5.85 0.82 -29.23
CA THR A 8 -6.19 -0.43 -28.52
C THR A 8 -5.21 -0.78 -27.40
N CYS A 9 -4.02 -0.17 -27.37
CA CYS A 9 -3.04 -0.34 -26.29
C CYS A 9 -3.16 0.74 -25.21
N SER A 10 -4.13 1.64 -25.32
CA SER A 10 -4.40 2.68 -24.32
C SER A 10 -5.31 2.17 -23.20
N GLU A 11 -5.41 2.95 -22.14
CA GLU A 11 -6.36 2.70 -21.03
C GLU A 11 -7.81 3.08 -21.37
N LEU A 12 -8.07 3.51 -22.62
CA LEU A 12 -9.40 3.88 -23.06
C LEU A 12 -10.32 2.65 -23.16
N PRO A 13 -11.58 2.75 -22.71
CA PRO A 13 -12.59 1.73 -22.95
C PRO A 13 -12.73 1.39 -24.43
N THR A 14 -12.93 0.12 -24.76
CA THR A 14 -13.06 -0.37 -26.15
C THR A 14 -14.09 0.42 -26.97
N LYS A 15 -15.21 0.80 -26.36
CA LYS A 15 -16.25 1.61 -27.01
C LYS A 15 -15.76 3.00 -27.43
N GLN A 16 -14.89 3.63 -26.65
CA GLN A 16 -14.30 4.93 -27.00
C GLN A 16 -13.25 4.77 -28.11
N VAL A 17 -12.44 3.71 -28.05
CA VAL A 17 -11.49 3.36 -29.12
C VAL A 17 -12.20 3.17 -30.45
N GLU A 18 -13.31 2.41 -30.49
CA GLU A 18 -14.08 2.23 -31.73
C GLU A 18 -14.68 3.54 -32.25
N LYS A 19 -15.19 4.42 -31.39
CA LYS A 19 -15.72 5.73 -31.79
C LYS A 19 -14.63 6.60 -32.42
N LEU A 20 -13.44 6.59 -31.85
CA LEU A 20 -12.27 7.31 -32.36
C LEU A 20 -11.83 6.76 -33.73
N GLN A 21 -11.77 5.44 -33.86
CA GLN A 21 -11.43 4.78 -35.12
C GLN A 21 -12.44 5.08 -36.23
N ARG A 22 -13.75 5.14 -35.91
CA ARG A 22 -14.80 5.48 -36.88
C ARG A 22 -14.65 6.89 -37.47
N VAL A 23 -13.99 7.81 -36.77
CA VAL A 23 -13.73 9.17 -37.27
C VAL A 23 -12.30 9.35 -37.80
N GLY A 24 -11.55 8.25 -37.96
CA GLY A 24 -10.21 8.25 -38.57
C GLY A 24 -9.04 8.36 -37.61
N ILE A 25 -9.27 8.32 -36.29
CA ILE A 25 -8.20 8.41 -35.28
C ILE A 25 -7.80 6.99 -34.90
N GLN A 26 -6.59 6.56 -35.28
CA GLN A 26 -6.18 5.15 -35.15
C GLN A 26 -5.06 4.95 -34.12
N THR A 27 -4.21 5.95 -33.95
CA THR A 27 -3.02 5.90 -33.09
C THR A 27 -3.09 6.91 -31.95
N ILE A 28 -2.25 6.70 -30.93
CA ILE A 28 -2.08 7.66 -29.84
C ILE A 28 -1.60 9.02 -30.39
N GLN A 29 -0.75 9.04 -31.42
CA GLN A 29 -0.32 10.28 -32.06
C GLN A 29 -1.46 11.04 -32.72
N ASP A 30 -2.39 10.35 -33.40
CA ASP A 30 -3.54 11.00 -34.02
C ASP A 30 -4.41 11.69 -32.96
N LEU A 31 -4.60 11.04 -31.80
CA LEU A 31 -5.35 11.60 -30.68
C LEU A 31 -4.63 12.80 -30.06
N LEU A 32 -3.32 12.70 -29.82
CA LEU A 32 -2.52 13.78 -29.23
C LEU A 32 -2.30 14.97 -30.18
N GLY A 33 -2.49 14.78 -31.49
CA GLY A 33 -2.46 15.85 -32.49
C GLY A 33 -3.71 16.71 -32.52
N LEU A 34 -4.80 16.29 -31.87
CA LEU A 34 -6.05 17.05 -31.84
C LEU A 34 -6.02 18.12 -30.74
N PRO A 35 -6.49 19.35 -31.02
CA PRO A 35 -6.73 20.34 -29.99
C PRO A 35 -7.77 19.83 -28.98
N LEU A 36 -7.46 19.96 -27.68
CA LEU A 36 -8.37 19.56 -26.60
C LEU A 36 -9.80 20.12 -26.73
N PRO A 37 -10.01 21.38 -27.18
CA PRO A 37 -11.35 21.93 -27.42
C PRO A 37 -12.14 21.17 -28.48
N ASP A 38 -11.50 20.61 -29.50
CA ASP A 38 -12.18 19.87 -30.56
C ASP A 38 -12.56 18.45 -30.12
N ILE A 39 -11.78 17.88 -29.19
CA ILE A 39 -12.16 16.65 -28.48
C ILE A 39 -13.40 16.92 -27.62
N ALA A 40 -13.40 18.02 -26.85
CA ALA A 40 -14.52 18.37 -25.96
C ALA A 40 -15.85 18.66 -26.67
N LYS A 41 -15.81 19.06 -27.95
CA LYS A 41 -17.01 19.27 -28.77
C LYS A 41 -17.65 17.97 -29.27
N ARG A 42 -16.86 16.91 -29.48
CA ARG A 42 -17.28 15.69 -30.21
C ARG A 42 -17.32 14.45 -29.34
N PHE A 43 -16.65 14.48 -28.19
CA PHE A 43 -16.50 13.33 -27.30
C PHE A 43 -16.87 13.69 -25.86
N ASP A 44 -16.98 12.65 -25.05
CA ASP A 44 -17.31 12.73 -23.64
C ASP A 44 -16.17 13.30 -22.79
N ILE A 45 -16.55 13.81 -21.61
CA ILE A 45 -15.64 14.44 -20.64
C ILE A 45 -14.49 13.50 -20.23
N ASP A 46 -14.73 12.19 -20.19
CA ASP A 46 -13.74 11.20 -19.79
C ASP A 46 -12.57 11.14 -20.80
N LEU A 47 -12.87 11.21 -22.10
CA LEU A 47 -11.83 11.24 -23.14
C LEU A 47 -11.06 12.57 -23.12
N VAL A 48 -11.75 13.68 -22.87
CA VAL A 48 -11.13 15.00 -22.71
C VAL A 48 -10.17 14.98 -21.53
N ASN A 49 -10.60 14.44 -20.39
CA ASN A 49 -9.79 14.30 -19.18
C ASN A 49 -8.57 13.40 -19.42
N TYR A 50 -8.77 12.26 -20.08
CA TYR A 50 -7.69 11.35 -20.45
C TYR A 50 -6.63 12.04 -21.33
N THR A 51 -7.07 12.70 -22.40
CA THR A 51 -6.16 13.37 -23.34
C THR A 51 -5.48 14.58 -22.70
N GLY A 52 -6.18 15.33 -21.85
CA GLY A 52 -5.62 16.45 -21.11
C GLY A 52 -4.58 16.01 -20.08
N ARG A 53 -4.75 14.84 -19.46
CA ARG A 53 -3.73 14.23 -18.58
C ARG A 53 -2.51 13.76 -19.38
N LEU A 54 -2.72 13.07 -20.51
CA LEU A 54 -1.62 12.60 -21.38
C LEU A 54 -0.77 13.74 -21.95
N THR A 55 -1.39 14.88 -22.26
CA THR A 55 -0.71 16.08 -22.79
C THR A 55 -0.13 16.98 -21.69
N GLY A 56 -0.34 16.64 -20.41
CA GLY A 56 0.10 17.43 -19.26
C GLY A 56 -0.68 18.74 -19.05
N GLN A 57 -1.76 18.98 -19.80
CA GLN A 57 -2.63 20.14 -19.64
C GLN A 57 -3.47 20.05 -18.36
N PHE A 58 -3.79 18.84 -17.91
CA PHE A 58 -4.46 18.58 -16.64
C PHE A 58 -3.50 17.94 -15.65
N LYS A 59 -3.55 18.40 -14.39
CA LYS A 59 -2.86 17.74 -13.29
C LYS A 59 -3.45 16.34 -13.13
N HIS A 60 -2.63 15.32 -13.28
CA HIS A 60 -2.95 13.97 -12.86
C HIS A 60 -2.45 13.81 -11.43
N PRO A 61 -3.32 13.79 -10.40
CA PRO A 61 -2.88 13.43 -9.07
C PRO A 61 -2.35 12.00 -9.16
N VAL A 62 -1.05 11.84 -8.98
CA VAL A 62 -0.46 10.53 -8.77
C VAL A 62 -0.86 10.15 -7.36
N ASP A 63 -1.80 9.23 -7.22
CA ASP A 63 -2.03 8.57 -5.94
C ASP A 63 -0.78 7.72 -5.68
N PHE A 64 0.16 8.26 -4.89
CA PHE A 64 1.29 7.49 -4.45
C PHE A 64 0.75 6.29 -3.67
N TYR A 65 1.09 5.08 -4.12
CA TYR A 65 0.81 3.89 -3.35
C TYR A 65 1.56 4.00 -2.02
N HIS A 66 0.82 4.23 -0.95
CA HIS A 66 1.32 4.14 0.41
C HIS A 66 1.01 2.73 0.92
N PRO A 67 2.00 1.82 0.99
CA PRO A 67 1.75 0.50 1.56
C PRO A 67 1.18 0.65 2.97
N PRO A 68 0.22 -0.20 3.37
CA PRO A 68 -0.36 -0.15 4.70
C PRO A 68 0.72 -0.19 5.79
N GLU A 69 0.66 0.71 6.76
CA GLU A 69 1.67 0.93 7.82
C GLU A 69 1.71 -0.19 8.88
N HIS A 70 1.50 -1.44 8.51
CA HIS A 70 1.49 -2.54 9.48
C HIS A 70 2.92 -2.94 9.85
N PHE A 71 3.22 -2.88 11.15
CA PHE A 71 4.42 -3.48 11.68
C PHE A 71 4.22 -5.00 11.82
N ARG A 72 5.07 -5.79 11.18
CA ARG A 72 5.14 -7.24 11.37
C ARG A 72 6.61 -7.66 11.45
N GLN A 73 6.94 -8.43 12.47
CA GLN A 73 8.26 -9.04 12.64
C GLN A 73 8.09 -10.50 13.04
N TYR A 74 9.03 -11.31 12.58
CA TYR A 74 9.11 -12.73 12.90
C TYR A 74 10.50 -13.02 13.43
N LEU A 75 10.58 -13.81 14.50
CA LEU A 75 11.83 -14.20 15.12
C LEU A 75 11.81 -15.70 15.35
N GLU A 76 12.55 -16.43 14.51
CA GLU A 76 12.83 -17.85 14.73
C GLU A 76 13.69 -18.00 15.99
N LEU A 77 13.27 -18.89 16.89
CA LEU A 77 14.03 -19.23 18.08
C LEU A 77 14.89 -20.46 17.78
N LEU A 78 16.21 -20.30 17.77
CA LEU A 78 17.17 -21.38 17.45
C LEU A 78 17.37 -22.39 18.60
N PHE A 79 16.53 -22.31 19.62
CA PHE A 79 16.58 -23.15 20.82
C PHE A 79 15.15 -23.39 21.29
N ASP A 80 14.94 -24.57 21.88
CA ASP A 80 13.66 -24.89 22.49
C ASP A 80 13.49 -24.08 23.77
N ILE A 81 12.33 -23.43 23.88
CA ILE A 81 11.97 -22.66 25.07
C ILE A 81 10.91 -23.43 25.84
N GLU A 82 11.33 -23.99 26.97
CA GLU A 82 10.43 -24.68 27.90
C GLU A 82 9.80 -23.72 28.92
N ASN A 83 10.40 -22.53 29.14
CA ASN A 83 9.94 -21.53 30.10
C ASN A 83 9.62 -20.18 29.44
N VAL A 84 8.42 -19.66 29.71
CA VAL A 84 7.94 -18.33 29.29
C VAL A 84 8.91 -17.21 29.70
N ASP A 85 9.60 -17.34 30.84
CA ASP A 85 10.60 -16.34 31.28
C ASP A 85 11.70 -16.11 30.25
N TRP A 86 12.03 -17.12 29.43
CA TRP A 86 13.07 -17.01 28.42
C TRP A 86 12.59 -16.28 27.15
N LEU A 87 11.28 -16.12 26.96
CA LEU A 87 10.69 -15.31 25.89
C LEU A 87 10.91 -13.81 26.11
N GLN A 88 11.20 -13.38 27.35
CA GLN A 88 11.39 -11.95 27.67
C GLN A 88 12.48 -11.30 26.82
N LYS A 89 13.62 -11.96 26.61
CA LYS A 89 14.72 -11.43 25.79
C LYS A 89 14.34 -11.32 24.29
N PRO A 90 13.84 -12.39 23.64
CA PRO A 90 13.28 -12.31 22.29
C PRO A 90 12.20 -11.23 22.12
N LEU A 91 11.23 -11.16 23.02
CA LEU A 91 10.14 -10.18 22.98
C LEU A 91 10.66 -8.75 23.12
N THR A 92 11.61 -8.52 24.03
CA THR A 92 12.30 -7.23 24.20
C THR A 92 12.90 -6.74 22.88
N ARG A 93 13.51 -7.64 22.11
CA ARG A 93 14.07 -7.29 20.80
C ARG A 93 12.98 -6.86 19.82
N LEU A 94 11.86 -7.59 19.77
CA LEU A 94 10.73 -7.27 18.91
C LEU A 94 10.06 -5.94 19.28
N PHE A 95 9.86 -5.69 20.58
CA PHE A 95 9.28 -4.42 21.06
C PHE A 95 10.18 -3.21 20.78
N ARG A 96 11.51 -3.37 20.87
CA ARG A 96 12.44 -2.30 20.45
C ARG A 96 12.37 -2.00 18.96
N GLN A 97 12.18 -3.01 18.12
CA GLN A 97 12.00 -2.81 16.68
C GLN A 97 10.67 -2.09 16.39
N LEU A 98 9.60 -2.45 17.10
CA LEU A 98 8.32 -1.75 17.03
C LEU A 98 8.46 -0.28 17.41
N GLU A 99 9.14 0.00 18.52
CA GLU A 99 9.38 1.36 18.99
C GLU A 99 10.10 2.21 17.95
N VAL A 100 11.19 1.70 17.37
CA VAL A 100 11.91 2.40 16.29
C VAL A 100 11.01 2.61 15.08
N PHE A 101 10.22 1.62 14.69
CA PHE A 101 9.32 1.71 13.55
C PHE A 101 8.27 2.81 13.72
N LEU A 102 7.64 2.88 14.90
CA LEU A 102 6.61 3.86 15.24
C LEU A 102 7.20 5.27 15.42
N LYS A 103 8.33 5.39 16.12
CA LYS A 103 9.02 6.67 16.34
C LYS A 103 9.40 7.35 15.03
N LEU A 104 9.98 6.60 14.08
CA LEU A 104 10.41 7.14 12.79
C LEU A 104 9.24 7.68 11.94
N ARG A 105 8.00 7.30 12.27
CA ARG A 105 6.79 7.66 11.53
C ARG A 105 5.88 8.62 12.30
N ASP A 106 6.27 9.02 13.52
CA ASP A 106 5.45 9.79 14.43
C ASP A 106 4.07 9.14 14.66
N LYS A 107 4.08 7.82 14.94
CA LYS A 107 2.88 6.99 15.14
C LYS A 107 2.88 6.31 16.50
N VAL A 108 1.72 5.77 16.86
CA VAL A 108 1.47 4.98 18.06
C VAL A 108 0.67 3.72 17.71
N ALA A 109 0.78 2.69 18.55
CA ALA A 109 -0.06 1.49 18.46
C ALA A 109 -1.03 1.42 19.65
N PHE A 110 -2.18 0.78 19.42
CA PHE A 110 -3.21 0.52 20.44
C PHE A 110 -3.36 -0.97 20.74
N GLU A 111 -3.05 -1.81 19.76
CA GLU A 111 -3.14 -3.26 19.87
C GLU A 111 -1.91 -3.89 19.22
N LEU A 112 -1.42 -4.97 19.83
CA LEU A 112 -0.40 -5.84 19.26
C LEU A 112 -0.89 -7.28 19.32
N SER A 113 -0.68 -8.02 18.23
CA SER A 113 -0.85 -9.47 18.21
C SER A 113 0.50 -10.17 18.19
N LEU A 114 0.71 -11.06 19.14
CA LEU A 114 1.85 -11.96 19.21
C LEU A 114 1.38 -13.37 18.84
N THR A 115 2.04 -13.99 17.87
CA THR A 115 1.81 -15.40 17.53
C THR A 115 3.02 -16.22 17.95
N LEU A 116 2.77 -17.23 18.77
CA LEU A 116 3.74 -18.20 19.22
C LEU A 116 3.60 -19.44 18.35
N HIS A 117 4.62 -19.70 17.54
CA HIS A 117 4.72 -20.90 16.72
C HIS A 117 5.34 -22.01 17.58
N GLN A 118 4.60 -23.11 17.75
CA GLN A 118 5.03 -24.24 18.58
C GLN A 118 5.41 -25.42 17.68
N ARG A 119 6.41 -26.21 18.09
CA ARG A 119 6.90 -27.34 17.28
C ARG A 119 5.86 -28.45 17.15
N ASP A 120 5.25 -28.82 18.28
CA ASP A 120 4.38 -30.00 18.39
C ASP A 120 2.89 -29.65 18.54
N HIS A 121 2.56 -28.36 18.48
CA HIS A 121 1.21 -27.83 18.67
C HIS A 121 0.90 -26.74 17.63
N GLY A 122 -0.39 -26.42 17.49
CA GLY A 122 -0.80 -25.31 16.65
C GLY A 122 -0.33 -23.96 17.19
N ASP A 123 -0.32 -22.96 16.31
CA ASP A 123 0.00 -21.58 16.66
C ASP A 123 -0.92 -21.07 17.77
N LYS A 124 -0.34 -20.35 18.74
CA LYS A 124 -1.08 -19.67 19.79
C LYS A 124 -0.95 -18.17 19.63
N SER A 125 -2.06 -17.47 19.49
CA SER A 125 -2.08 -16.00 19.40
C SER A 125 -2.47 -15.37 20.74
N VAL A 126 -1.78 -14.29 21.09
CA VAL A 126 -2.07 -13.46 22.27
C VAL A 126 -2.11 -11.99 21.83
N SER A 127 -3.14 -11.28 22.26
CA SER A 127 -3.33 -9.86 21.96
C SER A 127 -3.05 -8.99 23.18
N PHE A 128 -2.28 -7.93 23.01
CA PHE A 128 -2.06 -6.89 24.02
C PHE A 128 -2.77 -5.63 23.59
N HIS A 129 -3.45 -4.98 24.53
CA HIS A 129 -4.15 -3.72 24.29
C HIS A 129 -3.59 -2.66 25.23
N SER A 130 -3.27 -1.48 24.69
CA SER A 130 -3.01 -0.31 25.52
C SER A 130 -4.23 0.59 25.55
N ALA A 131 -4.52 1.15 26.73
CA ALA A 131 -5.60 2.12 26.91
C ALA A 131 -5.31 3.47 26.22
N GLN A 132 -4.06 3.71 25.84
CA GLN A 132 -3.60 4.89 25.14
C GLN A 132 -2.72 4.46 23.96
N GLY A 133 -2.52 5.34 22.98
CA GLY A 133 -1.55 5.08 21.93
C GLY A 133 -0.14 5.08 22.51
N ASP A 134 0.55 3.94 22.47
CA ASP A 134 1.92 3.80 22.95
C ASP A 134 2.86 3.38 21.83
N TYR A 135 4.06 3.97 21.84
CA TYR A 135 5.16 3.57 20.95
C TYR A 135 6.36 3.01 21.73
N LEU A 136 6.42 3.17 23.05
CA LEU A 136 7.57 2.76 23.87
C LEU A 136 7.58 1.24 24.09
N ALA A 137 8.74 0.61 23.89
CA ALA A 137 8.91 -0.82 24.11
C ALA A 137 8.60 -1.23 25.56
N GLU A 138 8.98 -0.39 26.54
CA GLU A 138 8.77 -0.65 27.97
C GLU A 138 7.28 -0.79 28.33
N LYS A 139 6.40 -0.04 27.66
CA LYS A 139 4.95 -0.13 27.87
C LYS A 139 4.41 -1.48 27.39
N TRP A 140 4.85 -1.91 26.21
CA TRP A 140 4.46 -3.20 25.65
C TRP A 140 5.05 -4.39 26.41
N GLN A 141 6.28 -4.26 26.92
CA GLN A 141 6.88 -5.24 27.82
C GLN A 141 6.07 -5.43 29.10
N ALA A 142 5.65 -4.34 29.74
CA ALA A 142 4.82 -4.40 30.95
C ALA A 142 3.48 -5.11 30.70
N LEU A 143 2.85 -4.88 29.54
CA LEU A 143 1.62 -5.57 29.15
C LEU A 143 1.84 -7.06 28.82
N SER A 144 3.03 -7.41 28.34
CA SER A 144 3.40 -8.80 28.07
C SER A 144 3.89 -9.58 29.29
N ALA A 145 4.11 -8.92 30.44
CA ALA A 145 4.60 -9.56 31.64
C ALA A 145 3.54 -10.40 32.39
N SER A 146 2.26 -10.29 32.00
CA SER A 146 1.14 -11.08 32.54
C SER A 146 0.81 -12.33 31.73
N LEU A 147 1.67 -12.68 30.76
CA LEU A 147 1.56 -13.88 29.92
C LEU A 147 1.83 -15.20 30.66
#